data_AF-A0A6L6JAA9-F1
#
_entry.id   AF-A0A6L6JAA9-F1
#
_cell.length_a   1.000
_cell.length_b   1.000
_cell.length_c   1.000
_cell.angle_alpha   90.00
_cell.angle_beta   90.00
_cell.angle_gamma   90.00
#
_symmetry.space_group_name_H-M   'P 1'
#
loop_
_entity.id
_entity.type
_entity.pdbx_description
1 polymer ?
#
loop_
_entity_poly.entity_id
_entity_poly.type
_entity_poly.pdbx_seq_one_letter_code
_entity_poly.pdbx_strand_id
1 'polypeptide(L)'
;MTDVTVPAPQQQGTYFPDMVILYGVKLNTNTSYGAFDAGDNGKSVLRMQLFHSNKEESEGNYSIVLGYGYAFEGNCYRMDANRFFIVKDTKAEAAVGCGFDLAGSSGSTTSKFSMWRIRSSEKLLEIGVNAGDFKSLVLDGNVPGKRSPASYAITASLAHRDGRFSRE
;
A
#
# COMPACT_ATOMS: atom_id res chain seq x y z
N MET A 1 -0.37 -14.72 -10.10
CA MET A 1 -1.34 -15.82 -10.10
C MET A 1 -2.18 -15.64 -8.85
N THR A 2 -3.43 -15.19 -9.00
CA THR A 2 -4.39 -15.11 -7.90
C THR A 2 -4.72 -16.54 -7.50
N ASP A 3 -4.57 -16.88 -6.22
CA ASP A 3 -5.01 -18.18 -5.73
C ASP A 3 -6.52 -18.10 -5.55
N VAL A 4 -7.26 -18.40 -6.62
CA VAL A 4 -8.72 -18.25 -6.75
C VAL A 4 -9.46 -19.21 -5.80
N THR A 5 -8.75 -20.15 -5.19
CA THR A 5 -9.30 -21.24 -4.38
C THR A 5 -9.47 -20.91 -2.90
N VAL A 6 -8.99 -19.77 -2.41
CA VAL A 6 -9.10 -19.41 -0.98
C VAL A 6 -10.03 -18.20 -0.82
N PRO A 7 -11.27 -18.40 -0.33
CA PRO A 7 -12.20 -17.29 -0.13
C PRO A 7 -11.71 -16.34 0.97
N ALA A 8 -12.08 -15.06 0.85
CA ALA A 8 -11.82 -14.07 1.88
C ALA A 8 -12.42 -14.53 3.24
N PRO A 9 -11.71 -14.32 4.36
CA PRO A 9 -12.11 -14.83 5.66
C PRO A 9 -13.41 -14.19 6.14
N GLN A 10 -14.36 -15.02 6.54
CA GLN A 10 -15.61 -14.56 7.15
C GLN A 10 -15.36 -14.07 8.58
N GLN A 11 -16.06 -13.02 8.98
CA GLN A 11 -16.10 -12.56 10.37
C GLN A 11 -17.47 -12.88 10.96
N GLN A 12 -17.51 -13.39 12.19
CA GLN A 12 -18.75 -13.52 12.94
C GLN A 12 -19.22 -12.12 13.36
N GLY A 13 -20.37 -11.66 12.89
CA GLY A 13 -20.94 -10.36 13.21
C GLY A 13 -21.58 -9.64 12.03
N THR A 14 -21.63 -8.31 12.09
CA THR A 14 -22.22 -7.45 11.06
C THR A 14 -21.39 -7.49 9.79
N TYR A 15 -22.00 -7.91 8.69
CA TYR A 15 -21.40 -7.85 7.36
C TYR A 15 -21.46 -6.41 6.82
N PHE A 16 -20.31 -5.89 6.39
CA PHE A 16 -20.21 -4.60 5.71
C PHE A 16 -19.80 -4.85 4.25
N PRO A 17 -20.66 -4.51 3.28
CA PRO A 17 -20.40 -4.78 1.87
C PRO A 17 -19.27 -3.92 1.30
N ASP A 18 -18.98 -2.77 1.91
CA ASP A 18 -17.94 -1.82 1.55
C ASP A 18 -16.56 -2.13 2.16
N MET A 19 -16.41 -3.30 2.78
CA MET A 19 -15.18 -3.68 3.45
C MET A 19 -14.13 -4.19 2.46
N VAL A 20 -12.91 -3.64 2.60
CA VAL A 20 -11.69 -4.10 1.95
C VAL A 20 -10.77 -4.68 3.02
N ILE A 21 -10.23 -5.87 2.79
CA ILE A 21 -9.23 -6.47 3.68
C ILE A 21 -7.85 -6.19 3.10
N LEU A 22 -7.01 -5.44 3.80
CA LEU A 22 -5.61 -5.24 3.44
C LEU A 22 -4.76 -6.32 4.12
N TYR A 23 -3.88 -6.98 3.37
CA TYR A 23 -2.92 -7.97 3.86
C TYR A 23 -1.50 -7.42 3.81
N GLY A 24 -0.77 -7.58 4.92
CA GLY A 24 0.54 -6.96 5.06
C GLY A 24 1.32 -7.41 6.29
N VAL A 25 2.45 -6.75 6.53
CA VAL A 25 3.22 -6.88 7.77
C VAL A 25 3.14 -5.57 8.54
N LYS A 26 2.80 -5.63 9.83
CA LYS A 26 2.86 -4.47 10.72
C LYS A 26 4.31 -4.23 11.10
N LEU A 27 4.83 -3.03 10.82
CA LEU A 27 6.23 -2.69 11.10
C LEU A 27 6.43 -2.11 12.51
N ASN A 28 5.38 -1.55 13.10
CA ASN A 28 5.39 -0.92 14.42
C ASN A 28 4.67 -1.81 15.46
N THR A 29 5.18 -3.03 15.70
CA THR A 29 4.53 -4.00 16.61
C THR A 29 4.81 -3.75 18.08
N ASN A 30 6.06 -3.43 18.41
CA ASN A 30 6.57 -3.24 19.78
C ASN A 30 7.21 -1.85 19.98
N THR A 31 7.10 -1.00 18.96
CA THR A 31 7.63 0.35 18.98
C THR A 31 6.64 1.27 18.30
N SER A 32 6.63 2.53 18.70
CA SER A 32 5.82 3.61 18.14
C SER A 32 6.24 4.05 16.74
N TYR A 33 7.18 3.37 16.08
CA TYR A 33 7.70 3.73 14.77
C TYR A 33 7.91 2.48 13.90
N GLY A 34 7.93 2.68 12.59
CA GLY A 34 8.33 1.68 11.61
C GLY A 34 9.76 1.98 11.16
N ALA A 35 10.58 0.94 11.06
CA ALA A 35 11.95 1.04 10.59
C ALA A 35 12.19 0.10 9.42
N PHE A 36 12.90 0.56 8.40
CA PHE A 36 13.32 -0.27 7.27
C PHE A 36 14.66 0.21 6.71
N ASP A 37 15.36 -0.68 6.03
CA ASP A 37 16.66 -0.38 5.43
C ASP A 37 16.53 0.64 4.29
N ALA A 38 17.46 1.59 4.24
CA ALA A 38 17.50 2.64 3.22
C ALA A 38 18.25 2.19 1.95
N GLY A 39 18.49 0.90 1.77
CA GLY A 39 19.22 0.34 0.62
C GLY A 39 20.74 0.34 0.79
N ASP A 40 21.25 0.52 2.01
CA ASP A 40 22.69 0.51 2.34
C ASP A 40 23.07 -0.76 3.13
N ASN A 41 22.42 -1.88 2.81
CA ASN A 41 22.68 -3.20 3.42
C ASN A 41 22.69 -3.19 4.96
N GLY A 42 21.76 -2.45 5.57
CA GLY A 42 21.59 -2.38 7.03
C GLY A 42 22.46 -1.33 7.73
N LYS A 43 23.25 -0.53 7.02
CA LYS A 43 24.03 0.57 7.62
C LYS A 43 23.20 1.83 7.88
N SER A 44 22.16 2.02 7.07
CA SER A 44 21.29 3.20 7.12
C SER A 44 19.85 2.76 7.23
N VAL A 45 19.14 3.23 8.26
CA VAL A 45 17.75 2.86 8.54
C VAL A 45 16.86 4.09 8.44
N LEU A 46 15.78 3.98 7.65
CA LEU A 46 14.75 5.00 7.60
C LEU A 46 13.69 4.70 8.67
N ARG A 47 13.40 5.70 9.50
CA ARG A 47 12.38 5.62 10.55
C ARG A 47 11.18 6.47 10.16
N MET A 48 10.00 5.89 10.27
CA MET A 48 8.73 6.55 10.07
C MET A 48 7.92 6.53 11.35
N GLN A 49 7.43 7.70 11.77
CA GLN A 49 6.73 7.87 13.03
C GLN A 49 5.62 8.91 12.86
N LEU A 50 4.43 8.59 13.39
CA LEU A 50 3.31 9.50 13.39
C LEU A 50 3.33 10.36 14.66
N PHE A 51 3.16 11.66 14.47
CA PHE A 51 2.92 12.62 15.55
C PHE A 51 1.54 13.24 15.39
N HIS A 52 0.85 13.42 16.49
CA HIS A 52 -0.41 14.16 16.56
C HIS A 52 -0.23 15.30 17.57
N SER A 53 -0.41 16.54 17.12
CA SER A 53 -0.25 17.73 17.97
C SER A 53 1.08 17.76 18.74
N ASN A 54 2.20 17.48 18.05
CA ASN A 54 3.56 17.35 18.61
C ASN A 54 3.78 16.24 19.64
N LYS A 55 2.79 15.37 19.87
CA LYS A 55 2.93 14.18 20.69
C LYS A 55 3.10 12.96 19.81
N GLU A 56 4.03 12.11 20.20
CA GLU A 56 4.23 10.81 19.57
C GLU A 56 2.97 9.94 19.71
N GLU A 57 2.51 9.39 18.59
CA GLU A 57 1.41 8.43 18.61
C GLU A 57 1.89 7.04 19.03
N SER A 58 1.08 6.37 19.85
CA SER A 58 1.37 5.02 20.32
C SER A 58 1.12 4.00 19.22
N GLU A 59 1.84 2.88 19.26
CA GLU A 59 1.71 1.74 18.33
C GLU A 59 0.30 1.13 18.27
N GLY A 60 -0.52 1.36 19.28
CA GLY A 60 -1.91 0.92 19.35
C GLY A 60 -2.88 1.82 18.58
N ASN A 61 -2.51 3.10 18.37
CA ASN A 61 -3.35 4.10 17.73
C ASN A 61 -3.17 4.11 16.21
N TYR A 62 -2.09 3.55 15.69
CA TYR A 62 -1.89 3.47 14.25
C TYR A 62 -1.01 2.29 13.86
N SER A 63 -1.16 1.81 12.64
CA SER A 63 -0.35 0.75 12.06
C SER A 63 0.41 1.27 10.86
N ILE A 64 1.71 1.01 10.83
CA ILE A 64 2.54 1.14 9.63
C ILE A 64 2.55 -0.23 8.96
N VAL A 65 1.98 -0.30 7.77
CA VAL A 65 1.73 -1.54 7.06
C VAL A 65 2.58 -1.60 5.81
N LEU A 66 3.37 -2.66 5.66
CA LEU A 66 3.91 -3.05 4.36
C LEU A 66 2.88 -3.96 3.68
N GLY A 67 2.13 -3.40 2.73
CA GLY A 67 1.04 -4.09 2.03
C GLY A 67 1.56 -4.97 0.90
N TYR A 68 1.00 -6.19 0.80
CA TYR A 68 1.31 -7.18 -0.24
C TYR A 68 0.10 -7.56 -1.10
N GLY A 69 -1.11 -7.39 -0.57
CA GLY A 69 -2.33 -7.81 -1.22
C GLY A 69 -3.56 -7.28 -0.51
N TYR A 70 -4.71 -7.45 -1.13
CA TYR A 70 -5.98 -7.06 -0.56
C TYR A 70 -7.08 -8.03 -1.01
N ALA A 71 -8.16 -8.13 -0.24
CA ALA A 71 -9.37 -8.80 -0.66
C ALA A 71 -10.54 -7.82 -0.70
N PHE A 72 -11.36 -7.96 -1.73
CA PHE A 72 -12.54 -7.13 -1.97
C PHE A 72 -13.61 -7.96 -2.67
N GLU A 73 -14.85 -7.86 -2.22
CA GLU A 73 -16.00 -8.62 -2.76
C GLU A 73 -15.75 -10.14 -2.82
N GLY A 74 -15.05 -10.70 -1.83
CA GLY A 74 -14.75 -12.13 -1.76
C GLY A 74 -13.59 -12.58 -2.65
N ASN A 75 -12.99 -11.68 -3.45
CA ASN A 75 -11.86 -11.97 -4.32
C ASN A 75 -10.55 -11.51 -3.68
N CYS A 76 -9.49 -12.29 -3.86
CA CYS A 76 -8.15 -11.98 -3.37
C CYS A 76 -7.27 -11.43 -4.50
N TYR A 77 -6.57 -10.33 -4.23
CA TYR A 77 -5.69 -9.63 -5.17
C TYR A 77 -4.30 -9.46 -4.56
N ARG A 78 -3.27 -9.55 -5.41
CA ARG A 78 -1.88 -9.20 -5.05
C ARG A 78 -1.58 -7.80 -5.57
N MET A 79 -0.86 -7.01 -4.78
CA MET A 79 -0.38 -5.72 -5.26
C MET A 79 0.74 -5.92 -6.29
N ASP A 80 0.80 -5.01 -7.26
CA ASP A 80 1.84 -4.98 -8.30
C ASP A 80 3.23 -4.65 -7.72
N ALA A 81 3.24 -3.82 -6.69
CA ALA A 81 4.41 -3.47 -5.90
C ALA A 81 4.03 -3.40 -4.42
N ASN A 82 5.01 -3.67 -3.56
CA ASN A 82 4.83 -3.49 -2.12
C ASN A 82 4.74 -1.99 -1.82
N ARG A 83 3.73 -1.60 -1.05
CA ARG A 83 3.45 -0.20 -0.72
C ARG A 83 3.32 -0.05 0.79
N PHE A 84 3.76 1.10 1.31
CA PHE A 84 3.58 1.41 2.72
C PHE A 84 2.26 2.13 2.91
N PHE A 85 1.49 1.71 3.91
CA PHE A 85 0.25 2.38 4.32
C PHE A 85 0.32 2.78 5.79
N ILE A 86 -0.24 3.94 6.12
CA ILE A 86 -0.52 4.33 7.50
C ILE A 86 -2.03 4.21 7.75
N VAL A 87 -2.39 3.29 8.64
CA VAL A 87 -3.78 2.99 9.04
C VAL A 87 -4.00 3.51 10.46
N LYS A 88 -5.01 4.36 10.71
CA LYS A 88 -5.15 5.13 11.97
C LYS A 88 -6.31 4.74 12.90
N ASP A 89 -7.22 3.87 12.46
CA ASP A 89 -8.41 3.52 13.26
C ASP A 89 -8.72 2.01 13.28
N THR A 90 -8.02 1.24 12.46
CA THR A 90 -8.20 -0.20 12.34
C THR A 90 -7.08 -0.95 13.05
N LYS A 91 -7.45 -1.89 13.92
CA LYS A 91 -6.49 -2.78 14.58
C LYS A 91 -6.00 -3.86 13.62
N ALA A 92 -4.74 -4.23 13.77
CA ALA A 92 -4.18 -5.38 13.05
C ALA A 92 -4.74 -6.68 13.64
N GLU A 93 -5.20 -7.57 12.78
CA GLU A 93 -5.63 -8.92 13.12
C GLU A 93 -4.66 -9.95 12.52
N ALA A 94 -4.68 -11.18 13.03
CA ALA A 94 -3.96 -12.28 12.40
C ALA A 94 -4.53 -12.51 10.99
N ALA A 95 -3.65 -12.59 9.98
CA ALA A 95 -4.09 -12.81 8.62
C ALA A 95 -4.74 -14.19 8.47
N VAL A 96 -5.91 -14.24 7.80
CA VAL A 96 -6.63 -15.47 7.48
C VAL A 96 -7.02 -15.45 6.01
N GLY A 97 -6.91 -16.60 5.33
CA GLY A 97 -7.27 -16.75 3.92
C GLY A 97 -6.32 -16.05 2.95
N CYS A 98 -6.69 -16.06 1.66
CA CYS A 98 -5.95 -15.46 0.54
C CYS A 98 -4.46 -15.87 0.44
N GLY A 99 -4.05 -16.99 1.06
CA GLY A 99 -2.67 -17.46 1.11
C GLY A 99 -1.74 -16.63 2.02
N PHE A 100 -2.30 -15.87 2.97
CA PHE A 100 -1.57 -15.10 3.97
C PHE A 100 -1.68 -15.68 5.39
N ASP A 101 -2.38 -16.80 5.56
CA ASP A 101 -2.60 -17.54 6.79
C ASP A 101 -1.40 -18.42 7.21
N LEU A 102 -0.21 -18.10 6.72
CA LEU A 102 1.01 -18.84 7.00
C LEU A 102 1.40 -18.71 8.48
N ALA A 103 1.25 -19.82 9.21
CA ALA A 103 1.82 -19.98 10.55
C ALA A 103 3.34 -19.80 10.49
N GLY A 104 3.92 -19.12 11.50
CA GLY A 104 5.36 -18.94 11.57
C GLY A 104 6.10 -20.28 11.48
N SER A 105 7.13 -20.35 10.64
CA SER A 105 7.94 -21.55 10.32
C SER A 105 8.78 -22.11 11.49
N SER A 106 8.31 -21.97 12.74
CA SER A 106 8.97 -22.46 13.95
C SER A 106 7.99 -22.37 15.13
N GLY A 107 7.05 -23.32 15.25
CA GLY A 107 6.28 -23.59 16.48
C GLY A 107 5.53 -22.42 17.14
N SER A 108 5.41 -21.28 16.47
CA SER A 108 4.75 -20.08 16.97
C SER A 108 3.39 -19.95 16.30
N THR A 109 2.34 -19.95 17.10
CA THR A 109 0.92 -19.79 16.70
C THR A 109 0.62 -18.38 16.13
N THR A 110 1.63 -17.51 16.01
CA THR A 110 1.46 -16.15 15.48
C THR A 110 1.72 -16.13 13.98
N SER A 111 0.72 -15.69 13.20
CA SER A 111 0.86 -15.51 11.75
C SER A 111 1.92 -14.44 11.45
N LYS A 112 2.79 -14.68 10.46
CA LYS A 112 3.79 -13.68 10.02
C LYS A 112 3.14 -12.44 9.39
N PHE A 113 1.95 -12.63 8.80
CA PHE A 113 1.17 -11.57 8.19
C PHE A 113 0.03 -11.14 9.11
N SER A 114 -0.37 -9.89 8.95
CA SER A 114 -1.54 -9.33 9.57
C SER A 114 -2.52 -8.87 8.49
N MET A 115 -3.79 -8.74 8.88
CA MET A 115 -4.81 -8.14 8.04
C MET A 115 -5.48 -6.96 8.75
N TRP A 116 -5.96 -6.01 7.96
CA TRP A 116 -6.73 -4.86 8.41
C TRP A 116 -8.02 -4.81 7.61
N ARG A 117 -9.17 -4.75 8.30
CA ARG A 117 -10.48 -4.55 7.68
C ARG A 117 -10.81 -3.07 7.63
N ILE A 118 -10.77 -2.50 6.44
CA ILE A 118 -10.87 -1.07 6.21
C ILE A 118 -12.11 -0.83 5.35
N ARG A 119 -12.93 0.16 5.69
CA ARG A 119 -14.05 0.54 4.82
C ARG A 119 -13.54 1.29 3.59
N SER A 120 -14.21 1.14 2.46
CA SER A 120 -13.84 1.87 1.24
C SER A 120 -13.91 3.40 1.39
N SER A 121 -14.68 3.91 2.37
CA SER A 121 -14.78 5.34 2.68
C SER A 121 -13.66 5.88 3.59
N GLU A 122 -12.85 5.01 4.19
CA GLU A 122 -11.79 5.42 5.12
C GLU A 122 -10.58 6.00 4.37
N LYS A 123 -9.98 7.05 4.96
CA LYS A 123 -8.81 7.71 4.38
C LYS A 123 -7.54 7.01 4.86
N LEU A 124 -6.74 6.55 3.90
CA LEU A 124 -5.42 5.98 4.13
C LEU A 124 -4.33 6.90 3.57
N LEU A 125 -3.16 6.89 4.19
CA LEU A 125 -1.96 7.51 3.62
C LEU A 125 -1.11 6.41 2.98
N GLU A 126 -0.93 6.48 1.67
CA GLU A 126 0.01 5.66 0.92
C GLU A 126 1.36 6.39 0.82
N ILE A 127 2.44 5.63 1.01
CA ILE A 127 3.81 6.13 0.90
C ILE A 127 4.56 5.23 -0.07
N GLY A 128 4.93 5.81 -1.21
CA GLY A 128 5.82 5.18 -2.20
C GLY A 128 7.27 5.54 -1.92
N VAL A 129 8.12 4.53 -1.75
CA VAL A 129 9.57 4.70 -1.59
C VAL A 129 10.25 4.06 -2.78
N ASN A 130 11.04 4.85 -3.52
CA ASN A 130 11.85 4.38 -4.64
C ASN A 130 13.31 4.70 -4.38
N ALA A 131 14.18 3.70 -4.51
CA ALA A 131 15.62 3.87 -4.44
C ALA A 131 16.23 3.73 -5.85
N GLY A 132 17.11 4.65 -6.22
CA GLY A 132 17.75 4.68 -7.53
C GLY A 132 18.62 5.93 -7.70
N ASP A 133 19.30 6.02 -8.83
CA ASP A 133 20.13 7.18 -9.17
C ASP A 133 19.29 8.46 -9.35
N PHE A 134 19.89 9.63 -9.10
CA PHE A 134 19.20 10.91 -9.26
C PHE A 134 18.58 11.09 -10.65
N LYS A 135 19.29 10.66 -11.71
CA LYS A 135 18.76 10.70 -13.08
C LYS A 135 17.49 9.87 -13.22
N SER A 136 17.47 8.63 -12.71
CA SER A 136 16.30 7.76 -12.88
C SER A 136 15.13 8.21 -12.01
N LEU A 137 15.39 8.70 -10.80
CA LEU A 137 14.34 9.18 -9.89
C LEU A 137 13.75 10.53 -10.33
N VAL A 138 14.59 11.49 -10.72
CA VAL A 138 14.16 12.88 -10.99
C VAL A 138 13.95 13.16 -12.46
N LEU A 139 14.85 12.71 -13.33
CA LEU A 139 14.72 12.99 -14.76
C LEU A 139 13.77 11.97 -15.39
N ASP A 140 14.08 10.69 -15.30
CA ASP A 140 13.28 9.65 -15.97
C ASP A 140 11.92 9.42 -15.28
N GLY A 141 11.84 9.63 -13.97
CA GLY A 141 10.58 9.56 -13.22
C GLY A 141 9.57 10.66 -13.57
N ASN A 142 10.05 11.82 -14.02
CA ASN A 142 9.22 12.96 -14.40
C ASN A 142 9.05 13.12 -15.91
N VAL A 143 9.80 12.36 -16.72
CA VAL A 143 9.57 12.30 -18.16
C VAL A 143 8.17 11.69 -18.38
N PRO A 144 7.24 12.43 -19.00
CA PRO A 144 6.00 11.82 -19.42
C PRO A 144 6.42 10.73 -20.42
N GLY A 145 6.13 9.47 -20.14
CA GLY A 145 6.73 8.37 -20.92
C GLY A 145 6.41 6.98 -20.37
N LYS A 146 6.08 6.89 -19.08
CA LYS A 146 5.48 5.70 -18.48
C LYS A 146 3.95 5.75 -18.35
N ARG A 147 3.29 6.81 -18.87
CA ARG A 147 1.82 6.86 -18.98
C ARG A 147 1.42 6.25 -20.33
N SER A 148 0.34 5.48 -20.36
CA SER A 148 -0.11 4.70 -21.52
C SER A 148 -0.03 5.50 -22.83
N PRO A 149 0.42 4.90 -23.96
CA PRO A 149 0.50 5.56 -25.26
C PRO A 149 -0.79 6.26 -25.71
N ALA A 150 -1.94 5.82 -25.22
CA ALA A 150 -3.25 6.45 -25.49
C ALA A 150 -3.34 7.91 -25.02
N SER A 151 -2.65 8.29 -23.94
CA SER A 151 -2.67 9.66 -23.45
C SER A 151 -1.96 10.62 -24.41
N TYR A 152 -0.92 10.15 -25.12
CA TYR A 152 -0.22 10.93 -26.14
C TYR A 152 -1.03 11.13 -27.41
N ALA A 153 -1.78 10.11 -27.85
CA ALA A 153 -2.65 10.27 -29.00
C ALA A 153 -3.68 11.39 -28.77
N ILE A 154 -4.17 11.53 -27.53
CA ILE A 154 -5.15 12.57 -27.17
C ILE A 154 -4.49 13.94 -27.06
N THR A 155 -3.36 14.10 -26.34
CA THR A 155 -2.70 15.42 -26.26
C THR A 155 -2.06 15.87 -27.57
N ALA A 156 -1.48 14.96 -28.36
CA ALA A 156 -0.92 15.31 -29.67
C ALA A 156 -2.01 15.66 -30.70
N SER A 157 -3.15 14.96 -30.68
CA SER A 157 -4.29 15.31 -31.55
C SER A 157 -4.99 16.61 -31.15
N LEU A 158 -4.96 16.98 -29.86
CA LEU A 158 -5.44 18.28 -29.38
C LEU A 158 -4.45 19.41 -29.64
N ALA A 159 -3.14 19.16 -29.57
CA ALA A 159 -2.10 20.17 -29.81
C ALA A 159 -2.11 20.74 -31.24
N HIS A 160 -2.55 19.95 -32.23
CA HIS A 160 -2.73 20.43 -33.60
C HIS A 160 -4.03 21.21 -33.84
N ARG A 161 -4.98 21.23 -32.89
CA ARG A 161 -6.26 21.93 -33.05
C ARG A 161 -6.27 23.37 -32.55
N ASP A 162 -5.25 23.81 -31.82
CA ASP A 162 -5.08 25.21 -31.39
C ASP A 162 -4.20 26.07 -32.34
N GLY A 163 -3.96 25.56 -33.55
CA GLY A 163 -3.37 26.32 -34.65
C GLY A 163 -4.35 27.38 -35.17
N ARG A 164 -4.33 28.55 -34.52
CA ARG A 164 -5.03 29.79 -34.85
C ARG A 164 -5.08 30.07 -36.37
N PHE A 165 -6.22 29.79 -37.01
CA PHE A 165 -6.58 30.32 -38.33
C PHE A 165 -7.42 31.58 -38.17
N SER A 166 -6.81 32.74 -38.36
CA SER A 166 -7.38 33.83 -39.18
C SER A 166 -6.30 34.89 -39.39
N ARG A 167 -5.86 35.00 -40.64
CA ARG A 167 -5.16 36.18 -41.15
C ARG A 167 -6.21 36.95 -41.95
N GLU A 168 -6.78 37.97 -41.32
CA GLU A 168 -7.42 39.17 -41.90
C GLU A 168 -7.39 40.27 -40.83
#